data_AF-A0A9P1IV36-F1
#
_entry.id   AF-A0A9P1IV36-F1
#
_cell.length_a   1.000
_cell.length_b   1.000
_cell.length_c   1.000
_cell.angle_alpha   90.00
_cell.angle_beta   90.00
_cell.angle_gamma   90.00
#
_symmetry.space_group_name_H-M   'P 1'
#
loop_
_entity.id
_entity.type
_entity.pdbx_description
1 polymer ?
#
loop_
_entity_poly.entity_id
_entity_poly.type
_entity_poly.pdbx_seq_one_letter_code
_entity_poly.pdbx_strand_id
1 'polypeptide(L)'
;MIIVLFLAYFFSFSDAAPDKSCLTPEFKKLAATCVEGLNPLFAELQKPQNNEAEKIKLINLCENSLNCFKSIEKCAEIPKEIIDSAENICSLTKFLNSPQFSPCVEIIDSKKDKCSRKLFIGSEQIKGDRKEKCEIYKTNGDCARKFISSSCSKEALKAFETFRTERTKRLKC
;
A
#
# COMPACT_ATOMS: atom_id res chain seq x y z
N MET A 1 13.70 1.68 -6.28
CA MET A 1 13.37 2.75 -7.26
C MET A 1 11.90 2.65 -7.69
N ILE A 2 10.97 2.67 -6.72
CA ILE A 2 9.50 2.46 -6.94
C ILE A 2 8.68 3.69 -6.53
N ILE A 3 9.26 4.59 -5.73
CA ILE A 3 8.57 5.64 -4.97
C ILE A 3 8.50 6.98 -5.76
N VAL A 4 9.36 7.17 -6.77
CA VAL A 4 9.54 8.47 -7.44
C VAL A 4 8.37 8.86 -8.35
N LEU A 5 7.57 7.90 -8.85
CA LEU A 5 6.42 8.17 -9.73
C LEU A 5 5.15 8.60 -8.99
N PHE A 6 5.09 8.46 -7.66
CA PHE A 6 3.93 8.87 -6.85
C PHE A 6 3.77 10.39 -6.74
N LEU A 7 4.87 11.14 -6.85
CA LEU A 7 4.90 12.58 -6.55
C LEU A 7 4.23 13.46 -7.61
N ALA A 8 4.20 13.02 -8.88
CA ALA A 8 3.66 13.83 -9.97
C ALA A 8 2.12 13.80 -10.05
N TYR A 9 1.47 12.78 -9.48
CA TYR A 9 0.01 12.62 -9.55
C TYR A 9 -0.75 13.41 -8.47
N PHE A 10 -0.05 13.92 -7.46
CA PHE A 10 -0.64 14.65 -6.32
C PHE A 10 -1.06 16.10 -6.65
N PHE A 11 -0.68 16.66 -7.80
CA PHE A 11 -0.82 18.11 -8.08
C PHE A 11 -1.71 18.45 -9.28
N SER A 12 -2.54 17.52 -9.74
CA SER A 12 -3.46 17.79 -10.86
C SER A 12 -4.87 17.34 -10.49
N PHE A 13 -5.57 18.16 -9.70
CA PHE A 13 -6.96 17.92 -9.33
C PHE A 13 -7.93 18.87 -10.04
N SER A 14 -9.16 18.36 -10.17
CA SER A 14 -10.24 18.65 -11.11
C SER A 14 -10.90 20.04 -10.98
N ASP A 15 -11.58 20.49 -12.04
CA ASP A 15 -12.36 21.75 -12.11
C ASP A 15 -13.71 21.71 -11.36
N ALA A 16 -13.90 20.81 -10.39
CA ALA A 16 -15.13 20.79 -9.59
C ALA A 16 -15.05 21.84 -8.48
N ALA A 17 -16.17 22.46 -8.12
CA ALA A 17 -16.19 23.42 -7.01
C ALA A 17 -16.30 22.65 -5.68
N PRO A 18 -15.33 22.77 -4.76
CA PRO A 18 -15.39 22.08 -3.48
C PRO A 18 -16.56 22.58 -2.62
N ASP A 19 -17.11 21.69 -1.79
CA ASP A 19 -18.15 22.04 -0.82
C ASP A 19 -17.68 23.21 0.07
N LYS A 20 -18.55 24.20 0.32
CA LYS A 20 -18.22 25.42 1.07
C LYS A 20 -17.73 25.14 2.50
N SER A 21 -18.14 24.03 3.11
CA SER A 21 -17.66 23.57 4.41
C SER A 21 -16.18 23.17 4.41
N CYS A 22 -15.61 22.92 3.23
CA CYS A 22 -14.24 22.48 2.98
C CYS A 22 -13.29 23.63 2.66
N LEU A 23 -13.79 24.87 2.59
CA LEU A 23 -12.99 26.07 2.35
C LEU A 23 -12.55 26.78 3.64
N THR A 24 -12.84 26.20 4.81
CA THR A 24 -12.47 26.81 6.09
C THR A 24 -10.95 26.83 6.27
N PRO A 25 -10.39 27.85 6.94
CA PRO A 25 -8.96 27.91 7.25
C PRO A 25 -8.48 26.70 8.06
N GLU A 26 -9.32 26.19 8.96
CA GLU A 26 -9.04 25.00 9.77
C GLU A 26 -8.90 23.75 8.91
N PHE A 27 -9.79 23.59 7.93
CA PHE A 27 -9.70 22.47 7.00
C PHE A 27 -8.45 22.56 6.11
N LYS A 28 -8.14 23.73 5.56
CA LYS A 28 -6.92 23.93 4.76
C LYS A 28 -5.66 23.62 5.56
N LYS A 29 -5.63 23.99 6.85
CA LYS A 29 -4.53 23.67 7.76
C LYS A 29 -4.42 22.17 8.00
N LEU A 30 -5.55 21.48 8.25
CA LEU A 30 -5.58 20.04 8.42
C LEU A 30 -5.09 19.30 7.16
N ALA A 31 -5.55 19.71 5.98
CA ALA A 31 -5.11 19.14 4.71
C ALA A 31 -3.61 19.32 4.48
N ALA A 32 -3.07 20.51 4.74
CA ALA A 32 -1.62 20.76 4.67
C ALA A 32 -0.85 19.85 5.64
N THR A 33 -1.32 19.69 6.88
CA THR A 33 -0.72 18.78 7.86
C THR A 33 -0.76 17.31 7.40
N CYS A 34 -1.85 16.86 6.77
CA CYS A 34 -1.92 15.49 6.22
C CYS A 34 -0.90 15.28 5.09
N VAL A 35 -0.74 16.25 4.20
CA VAL A 35 0.25 16.20 3.11
C VAL A 35 1.68 16.22 3.66
N GLU A 36 1.97 17.10 4.63
CA GLU A 36 3.28 17.14 5.30
C GLU A 36 3.62 15.80 6.00
N GLY A 37 2.60 15.12 6.54
CA GLY A 37 2.73 13.80 7.14
C GLY A 37 3.14 12.68 6.17
N LEU A 38 2.99 12.87 4.85
CA LEU A 38 3.46 11.90 3.85
C LEU A 38 4.97 11.90 3.68
N ASN A 39 5.63 13.05 3.87
CA ASN A 39 7.09 13.16 3.71
C ASN A 39 7.87 12.17 4.59
N PRO A 40 7.60 12.06 5.92
CA PRO A 40 8.28 11.07 6.74
C PRO A 40 7.93 9.64 6.34
N LEU A 41 6.69 9.36 5.92
CA LEU A 41 6.31 8.05 5.40
C LEU A 41 7.15 7.68 4.17
N PHE A 42 7.26 8.59 3.19
CA PHE A 42 8.05 8.35 1.99
C PHE A 42 9.55 8.23 2.29
N ALA A 43 10.06 9.03 3.22
CA ALA A 43 11.46 8.94 3.66
C ALA A 43 11.76 7.57 4.31
N GLU A 44 10.84 7.03 5.11
CA GLU A 44 11.01 5.70 5.70
C GLU A 44 10.80 4.57 4.69
N LEU A 45 9.86 4.70 3.74
CA LEU A 45 9.67 3.71 2.65
C LEU A 45 10.92 3.54 1.76
N GLN A 46 11.81 4.53 1.70
CA GLN A 46 13.07 4.45 0.96
C GLN A 46 14.19 3.74 1.74
N LYS A 47 14.03 3.56 3.05
CA LYS A 47 15.04 2.94 3.90
C LYS A 47 14.79 1.43 4.03
N PRO A 48 15.86 0.61 4.04
CA PRO A 48 15.73 -0.78 4.43
C PRO A 48 15.28 -0.86 5.89
N GLN A 49 14.30 -1.73 6.15
CA GLN A 49 13.70 -1.92 7.47
C GLN A 49 14.42 -3.06 8.18
N ASN A 50 15.52 -2.73 8.84
CA ASN A 50 16.50 -3.70 9.33
C ASN A 50 16.21 -4.17 10.76
N ASN A 51 15.41 -3.42 11.52
CA ASN A 51 15.03 -3.78 12.89
C ASN A 51 13.54 -3.55 13.17
N GLU A 52 13.07 -4.10 14.30
CA GLU A 52 11.67 -4.06 14.71
C GLU A 52 11.16 -2.63 14.97
N ALA A 53 12.00 -1.75 15.52
CA ALA A 53 11.63 -0.36 15.79
C ALA A 53 11.37 0.43 14.50
N GLU A 54 12.20 0.21 13.46
CA GLU A 54 12.01 0.78 12.12
C GLU A 54 10.72 0.29 11.48
N LYS A 55 10.44 -1.03 11.55
CA LYS A 55 9.20 -1.62 11.04
C LYS A 55 7.96 -1.02 11.72
N ILE A 56 7.96 -0.93 13.04
CA ILE A 56 6.88 -0.32 13.83
C ILE A 56 6.71 1.16 13.44
N LYS A 57 7.81 1.91 13.31
CA LYS A 57 7.77 3.31 12.89
C LYS A 57 7.11 3.46 11.52
N LEU A 58 7.50 2.63 10.55
CA LEU A 58 6.93 2.67 9.21
C LEU A 58 5.43 2.33 9.21
N ILE A 59 5.01 1.32 9.99
CA ILE A 59 3.59 0.96 10.14
C ILE A 59 2.80 2.14 10.75
N ASN A 60 3.31 2.76 11.81
CA ASN A 60 2.66 3.89 12.47
C ASN A 60 2.54 5.10 11.54
N LEU A 61 3.59 5.42 10.77
CA LEU A 61 3.53 6.49 9.76
C LEU A 61 2.46 6.22 8.70
N CYS A 62 2.33 4.96 8.30
CA CYS A 62 1.32 4.51 7.36
C CYS A 62 -0.11 4.68 7.91
N GLU A 63 -0.37 4.20 9.12
CA GLU A 63 -1.68 4.30 9.77
C GLU A 63 -2.06 5.76 10.06
N ASN A 64 -1.13 6.57 10.54
CA ASN A 64 -1.34 8.00 10.80
C ASN A 64 -1.67 8.78 9.52
N SER A 65 -0.90 8.54 8.45
CA SER A 65 -1.15 9.20 7.17
C SER A 65 -2.53 8.83 6.62
N LEU A 66 -2.87 7.54 6.64
CA LEU A 66 -4.18 7.05 6.19
C LEU A 66 -5.35 7.63 6.97
N ASN A 67 -5.25 7.67 8.30
CA ASN A 67 -6.29 8.23 9.14
C ASN A 67 -6.47 9.73 8.88
N CYS A 68 -5.37 10.45 8.63
CA CYS A 68 -5.41 11.86 8.25
C CYS A 68 -6.18 12.04 6.94
N PHE A 69 -5.82 11.29 5.88
CA PHE A 69 -6.49 11.38 4.59
C PHE A 69 -7.97 11.01 4.63
N LYS A 70 -8.36 9.97 5.38
CA LYS A 70 -9.76 9.60 5.58
C LYS A 70 -10.56 10.69 6.27
N SER A 71 -9.96 11.43 7.21
CA SER A 71 -10.63 12.54 7.90
C SER A 71 -10.91 13.73 6.98
N ILE A 72 -10.21 13.84 5.86
CA ILE A 72 -10.35 14.92 4.88
C ILE A 72 -10.94 14.48 3.53
N GLU A 73 -11.23 13.18 3.34
CA GLU A 73 -11.73 12.58 2.08
C GLU A 73 -12.98 13.27 1.52
N LYS A 74 -13.86 13.77 2.40
CA LYS A 74 -15.11 14.43 1.99
C LYS A 74 -14.90 15.84 1.42
N CYS A 75 -13.75 16.45 1.67
CA CYS A 75 -13.55 17.88 1.54
C CYS A 75 -12.33 18.28 0.72
N ALA A 76 -11.28 17.48 0.78
CA ALA A 76 -10.22 17.54 -0.20
C ALA A 76 -10.72 16.67 -1.34
N GLU A 77 -10.77 17.20 -2.56
CA GLU A 77 -11.08 16.45 -3.79
C GLU A 77 -9.98 15.42 -4.11
N ILE A 78 -9.51 14.71 -3.09
CA ILE A 78 -8.54 13.64 -3.15
C ILE A 78 -9.28 12.50 -3.82
N PRO A 79 -8.86 12.13 -5.04
CA PRO A 79 -9.47 11.02 -5.73
C PRO A 79 -9.37 9.80 -4.83
N LYS A 80 -10.48 9.08 -4.73
CA LYS A 80 -10.58 7.87 -3.93
C LYS A 80 -9.47 6.88 -4.27
N GLU A 81 -9.03 6.87 -5.51
CA GLU A 81 -7.93 6.09 -6.05
C GLU A 81 -6.60 6.34 -5.28
N ILE A 82 -6.36 7.56 -4.80
CA ILE A 82 -5.16 7.89 -4.02
C ILE A 82 -5.26 7.28 -2.62
N ILE A 83 -6.42 7.39 -1.97
CA ILE A 83 -6.66 6.81 -0.65
C ILE A 83 -6.58 5.29 -0.74
N ASP A 84 -7.25 4.68 -1.71
CA ASP A 84 -7.21 3.23 -1.99
C ASP A 84 -5.76 2.77 -2.24
N SER A 85 -4.98 3.54 -2.99
CA SER A 85 -3.57 3.25 -3.23
C SER A 85 -2.72 3.33 -1.96
N ALA A 86 -2.93 4.33 -1.11
CA ALA A 86 -2.23 4.45 0.17
C ALA A 86 -2.58 3.27 1.11
N GLU A 87 -3.86 2.89 1.17
CA GLU A 87 -4.32 1.72 1.92
C GLU A 87 -3.64 0.43 1.46
N ASN A 88 -3.49 0.27 0.15
CA ASN A 88 -2.84 -0.89 -0.43
C ASN A 88 -1.35 -0.97 -0.11
N ILE A 89 -0.64 0.17 -0.16
CA ILE A 89 0.79 0.22 0.22
C ILE A 89 0.94 -0.11 1.70
N CYS A 90 0.19 0.57 2.57
CA CYS A 90 0.33 0.38 4.01
C CYS A 90 -0.03 -1.03 4.46
N SER A 91 -1.05 -1.63 3.86
CA SER A 91 -1.39 -3.02 4.14
C SER A 91 -0.36 -4.01 3.62
N LEU A 92 0.26 -3.76 2.46
CA LEU A 92 1.35 -4.59 1.96
C LEU A 92 2.55 -4.49 2.90
N THR A 93 2.93 -3.27 3.30
CA THR A 93 4.02 -3.02 4.24
C THR A 93 3.78 -3.73 5.57
N LYS A 94 2.57 -3.63 6.14
CA LYS A 94 2.20 -4.32 7.39
C LYS A 94 2.28 -5.84 7.25
N PHE A 95 1.86 -6.38 6.12
CA PHE A 95 1.94 -7.80 5.83
C PHE A 95 3.39 -8.29 5.71
N LEU A 96 4.21 -7.63 4.88
CA LEU A 96 5.61 -8.02 4.66
C LEU A 96 6.45 -7.96 5.95
N ASN A 97 6.08 -7.08 6.88
CA ASN A 97 6.75 -6.92 8.16
C ASN A 97 6.07 -7.69 9.30
N SER A 98 5.03 -8.48 9.04
CA SER A 98 4.35 -9.22 10.09
C SER A 98 5.26 -10.31 10.66
N PRO A 99 5.17 -10.64 11.96
CA PRO A 99 5.99 -11.70 12.55
C PRO A 99 5.82 -13.05 11.86
N GLN A 100 4.62 -13.32 11.33
CA GLN A 100 4.28 -14.57 10.66
C GLN A 100 4.85 -14.67 9.24
N PHE A 101 5.07 -13.54 8.55
CA PHE A 101 5.47 -13.54 7.14
C PHE A 101 6.87 -12.99 6.89
N SER A 102 7.39 -12.08 7.72
CA SER A 102 8.69 -11.44 7.51
C SER A 102 9.87 -12.42 7.32
N PRO A 103 9.95 -13.59 7.99
CA PRO A 103 11.03 -14.56 7.70
C PRO A 103 10.96 -15.12 6.26
N CYS A 104 9.76 -15.20 5.67
CA CYS A 104 9.57 -15.67 4.30
C CYS A 104 10.08 -14.65 3.26
N VAL A 105 10.14 -13.36 3.61
CA VAL A 105 10.63 -12.30 2.70
C VAL A 105 12.09 -12.55 2.32
N GLU A 106 12.94 -12.90 3.28
CA GLU A 106 14.36 -13.23 3.04
C GLU A 106 14.53 -14.45 2.12
N ILE A 107 13.64 -15.43 2.25
CA ILE A 107 13.62 -16.64 1.39
C ILE A 107 13.21 -16.27 -0.04
N ILE A 108 12.18 -15.43 -0.18
CA ILE A 108 11.72 -14.94 -1.48
C ILE A 108 12.83 -14.15 -2.18
N ASP A 109 13.55 -13.32 -1.43
CA ASP A 109 14.62 -12.50 -1.98
C ASP A 109 15.87 -13.28 -2.36
N SER A 110 16.29 -14.23 -1.51
CA SER A 110 17.43 -15.11 -1.79
C SER A 110 17.17 -16.00 -3.01
N LYS A 111 15.95 -16.55 -3.15
CA LYS A 111 15.58 -17.39 -4.32
C LYS A 111 15.21 -16.58 -5.56
N LYS A 112 15.15 -15.24 -5.47
CA LYS A 112 14.75 -14.33 -6.55
C LYS A 112 13.42 -14.75 -7.20
N ASP A 113 12.45 -15.21 -6.40
CA ASP A 113 11.19 -15.74 -6.93
C ASP A 113 10.41 -14.66 -7.69
N LYS A 114 10.22 -14.89 -8.99
CA LYS A 114 9.58 -13.93 -9.88
C LYS A 114 8.09 -13.78 -9.55
N CYS A 115 7.45 -14.83 -9.04
CA CYS A 115 6.01 -14.81 -8.79
C CYS A 115 5.64 -13.97 -7.58
N SER A 116 6.29 -14.22 -6.44
CA SER A 116 6.10 -13.45 -5.22
C SER A 116 6.50 -11.99 -5.42
N ARG A 117 7.61 -11.73 -6.13
CA ARG A 117 8.00 -10.36 -6.49
C ARG A 117 6.95 -9.64 -7.33
N LYS A 118 6.38 -10.30 -8.35
CA LYS A 118 5.32 -9.71 -9.19
C LYS A 118 4.01 -9.48 -8.43
N LEU A 119 3.73 -10.24 -7.37
CA LEU A 119 2.56 -10.03 -6.53
C LEU A 119 2.73 -8.85 -5.57
N PHE A 120 3.95 -8.65 -5.06
CA PHE A 120 4.26 -7.56 -4.14
C PHE A 120 4.64 -6.25 -4.85
N ILE A 121 4.91 -6.29 -6.15
CA ILE A 121 4.84 -5.11 -7.01
C ILE A 121 3.35 -4.72 -7.08
N GLY A 122 2.98 -3.65 -6.38
CA GLY A 122 1.60 -3.23 -6.18
C GLY A 122 0.76 -3.26 -7.44
N SER A 123 -0.51 -3.67 -7.29
CA SER A 123 -1.51 -3.72 -8.36
C SER A 123 -1.71 -2.39 -9.08
N GLU A 124 -1.30 -1.29 -8.46
CA GLU A 124 -1.32 0.05 -9.04
C GLU A 124 -0.35 0.20 -10.23
N GLN A 125 0.69 -0.63 -10.30
CA GLN A 125 1.67 -0.63 -11.41
C GLN A 125 1.26 -1.52 -12.58
N ILE A 126 0.22 -2.34 -12.39
CA ILE A 126 -0.30 -3.19 -13.45
C ILE A 126 -1.11 -2.31 -14.40
N LYS A 127 -0.63 -2.16 -15.64
CA LYS A 127 -1.39 -1.50 -16.71
C LYS A 127 -2.57 -2.39 -17.10
N GLY A 128 -3.71 -1.78 -17.38
CA GLY A 128 -4.92 -2.49 -17.80
C GLY A 128 -6.17 -2.00 -17.09
N ASP A 129 -7.32 -2.48 -17.56
CA ASP A 129 -8.60 -2.25 -16.90
C ASP A 129 -8.71 -3.03 -15.58
N ARG A 130 -9.80 -2.83 -14.83
CA ARG A 130 -9.99 -3.50 -13.53
C ARG A 130 -9.97 -5.03 -13.67
N LYS A 131 -10.58 -5.57 -14.72
CA LYS A 131 -10.70 -7.02 -14.91
C LYS A 131 -9.33 -7.63 -15.17
N GLU A 132 -8.54 -7.02 -16.05
CA GLU A 132 -7.17 -7.43 -16.34
C GLU A 132 -6.29 -7.37 -15.08
N LYS A 133 -6.38 -6.28 -14.31
CA LYS A 133 -5.67 -6.15 -13.03
C LYS A 133 -6.03 -7.26 -12.05
N CYS A 134 -7.31 -7.61 -11.95
CA CYS A 134 -7.78 -8.70 -11.09
C CYS A 134 -7.27 -10.07 -11.54
N GLU A 135 -7.27 -10.36 -12.84
CA GLU A 135 -6.78 -11.63 -13.37
C GLU A 135 -5.27 -11.78 -13.16
N ILE A 136 -4.49 -10.72 -13.40
CA ILE A 136 -3.05 -10.71 -13.14
C ILE A 136 -2.78 -10.88 -11.65
N TYR A 137 -3.51 -10.18 -10.78
CA TYR A 137 -3.38 -10.32 -9.34
C TYR A 137 -3.67 -11.74 -8.86
N LYS A 138 -4.77 -12.35 -9.34
CA LYS A 138 -5.14 -13.73 -8.99
C LYS A 138 -4.08 -14.73 -9.47
N THR A 139 -3.63 -14.61 -10.71
CA THR A 139 -2.60 -15.49 -11.31
C THR A 139 -1.26 -15.40 -10.57
N ASN A 140 -0.78 -14.19 -10.30
CA ASN A 140 0.44 -13.99 -9.51
C ASN A 140 0.25 -14.50 -8.06
N GLY A 141 -0.96 -14.32 -7.52
CA GLY A 141 -1.37 -14.82 -6.21
C GLY A 141 -1.26 -16.34 -6.09
N ASP A 142 -1.73 -17.07 -7.09
CA ASP A 142 -1.63 -18.53 -7.13
C ASP A 142 -0.19 -19.01 -7.31
N CYS A 143 0.60 -18.32 -8.13
CA CYS A 143 2.01 -18.67 -8.27
C CYS A 143 2.78 -18.43 -6.97
N ALA A 144 2.60 -17.27 -6.33
CA ALA A 144 3.22 -16.95 -5.04
C ALA A 144 2.77 -17.94 -3.95
N ARG A 145 1.48 -18.33 -3.93
CA ARG A 145 0.97 -19.35 -3.00
C ARG A 145 1.75 -20.65 -3.10
N LYS A 146 1.98 -21.17 -4.31
CA LYS A 146 2.75 -22.41 -4.53
C LYS A 146 4.18 -22.28 -4.00
N PHE A 147 4.84 -21.16 -4.28
CA PHE A 147 6.18 -20.89 -3.76
C PHE A 147 6.20 -20.83 -2.23
N ILE A 148 5.31 -20.03 -1.63
CA ILE A 148 5.22 -19.86 -0.17
C ILE A 148 4.92 -21.20 0.51
N SER A 149 4.00 -21.99 -0.04
CA SER A 149 3.65 -23.31 0.50
C SER A 149 4.81 -24.32 0.49
N SER A 150 5.76 -24.18 -0.44
CA SER A 150 6.88 -25.10 -0.60
C SER A 150 8.18 -24.61 0.04
N SER A 151 8.33 -23.30 0.21
CA SER A 151 9.59 -22.69 0.66
C SER A 151 9.49 -21.95 1.99
N CYS A 152 8.30 -21.69 2.51
CA CYS A 152 8.10 -20.96 3.75
C CYS A 152 7.30 -21.79 4.78
N SER A 153 7.15 -21.26 5.99
CA SER A 153 6.41 -21.93 7.06
C SER A 153 4.90 -21.98 6.79
N LYS A 154 4.19 -22.87 7.49
CA LYS A 154 2.72 -22.97 7.41
C LYS A 154 2.06 -21.69 7.91
N GLU A 155 2.65 -21.03 8.90
CA GLU A 155 2.21 -19.76 9.45
C GLU A 155 2.33 -18.64 8.40
N ALA A 156 3.43 -18.63 7.64
CA ALA A 156 3.61 -17.68 6.53
C ALA A 156 2.59 -17.92 5.42
N LEU A 157 2.30 -19.18 5.07
CA LEU A 157 1.24 -19.50 4.11
C LEU A 157 -0.13 -19.02 4.58
N LYS A 158 -0.48 -19.24 5.85
CA LYS A 158 -1.76 -18.78 6.42
C LYS A 158 -1.87 -17.25 6.43
N ALA A 159 -0.79 -16.57 6.81
CA ALA A 159 -0.71 -15.10 6.78
C ALA A 159 -0.89 -14.57 5.34
N PHE A 160 -0.24 -15.23 4.38
CA PHE A 160 -0.35 -14.90 2.96
C PHE A 160 -1.76 -15.07 2.42
N GLU A 161 -2.44 -16.19 2.72
CA GLU A 161 -3.82 -16.43 2.27
C GLU A 161 -4.79 -15.41 2.86
N THR A 162 -4.59 -15.01 4.12
CA THR A 162 -5.35 -13.93 4.75
C THR A 162 -5.13 -12.60 4.03
N PHE A 163 -3.88 -12.21 3.81
CA PHE A 163 -3.54 -10.98 3.09
C PHE A 163 -4.13 -10.96 1.67
N ARG A 164 -3.99 -12.06 0.94
CA ARG A 164 -4.51 -12.19 -0.42
C ARG A 164 -6.02 -12.04 -0.47
N THR A 165 -6.74 -12.64 0.49
CA THR A 165 -8.20 -12.51 0.60
C THR A 165 -8.62 -11.07 0.84
N GLU A 166 -7.99 -10.40 1.81
CA GLU A 166 -8.31 -9.00 2.15
C GLU A 166 -7.95 -8.02 1.03
N ARG A 167 -6.86 -8.28 0.29
CA ARG A 167 -6.48 -7.46 -0.86
C ARG A 167 -7.39 -7.69 -2.07
N THR A 168 -7.85 -8.92 -2.30
CA THR A 168 -8.84 -9.24 -3.35
C THR A 168 -10.12 -8.43 -3.15
N LYS A 169 -10.66 -8.42 -1.92
CA LYS A 169 -11.85 -7.62 -1.55
C LYS A 169 -11.64 -6.12 -1.83
N ARG A 170 -10.50 -5.57 -1.44
CA ARG A 170 -10.19 -4.14 -1.64
C ARG A 170 -10.04 -3.75 -3.09
N LEU A 171 -9.40 -4.59 -3.89
CA LEU A 171 -9.29 -4.39 -5.34
C LEU A 171 -10.63 -4.59 -6.07
N LYS A 172 -11.69 -5.01 -5.36
CA LYS A 172 -12.99 -5.37 -5.92
C LYS A 172 -12.86 -6.44 -7.01
N CYS A 173 -11.97 -7.38 -6.72
CA CYS A 173 -11.80 -8.66 -7.39
C CYS A 173 -12.52 -9.76 -6.58
#